data_AF-A0A2G9NMG5-F1
#
_entry.id   AF-A0A2G9NMG5-F1
#
_cell.length_a   1.000
_cell.length_b   1.000
_cell.length_c   1.000
_cell.angle_alpha   90.00
_cell.angle_beta   90.00
_cell.angle_gamma   90.00
#
_symmetry.space_group_name_H-M   'P 1'
#
loop_
_entity.id
_entity.type
_entity.pdbx_description
1 polymer ?
#
loop_
_entity_poly.entity_id
_entity_poly.type
_entity_poly.pdbx_seq_one_letter_code
_entity_poly.pdbx_strand_id
1 'polypeptide(L)' 'KEDIENYWKVLKNGGILGGHDVHNAVRPHNRGVMKAVFEFALSKGLEVSIEGEDWWIKKP' A
#
# COMPACT_ATOMS: atom_id res chain seq x y z
N LYS A 1 -1.18 -8.31 -1.88
CA LYS A 1 -2.50 -7.77 -1.44
C LYS A 1 -2.92 -8.40 -0.12
N GLU A 2 -2.89 -9.72 -0.01
CA GLU A 2 -3.19 -10.44 1.25
C GLU A 2 -2.38 -9.93 2.45
N ASP A 3 -1.08 -9.65 2.28
CA ASP A 3 -0.25 -9.07 3.34
C ASP A 3 -0.79 -7.72 3.83
N ILE A 4 -1.11 -6.82 2.90
CA ILE A 4 -1.68 -5.50 3.20
C ILE A 4 -2.97 -5.66 4.02
N GLU A 5 -3.84 -6.58 3.63
CA GLU A 5 -5.10 -6.85 4.33
C GLU A 5 -4.87 -7.44 5.72
N ASN A 6 -3.92 -8.36 5.88
CA ASN A 6 -3.60 -8.97 7.16
C ASN A 6 -2.97 -7.99 8.14
N TYR A 7 -2.02 -7.17 7.69
CA TYR A 7 -1.44 -6.10 8.51
C TYR A 7 -2.48 -5.03 8.85
N TRP A 8 -3.37 -4.67 7.93
CA TRP A 8 -4.40 -3.67 8.18
C TRP A 8 -5.37 -4.06 9.31
N LYS A 9 -5.68 -5.35 9.46
CA LYS A 9 -6.56 -5.85 10.52
C LYS A 9 -6.00 -5.56 11.92
N VAL A 10 -4.70 -5.74 12.11
CA VAL A 10 -4.03 -5.58 13.40
C VAL A 10 -3.50 -4.16 13.64
N LEU A 11 -3.43 -3.33 12.60
CA LEU A 11 -3.03 -1.94 12.72
C LEU A 11 -4.04 -1.13 13.56
N LYS A 12 -3.55 -0.37 14.53
CA LYS A 12 -4.39 0.51 15.36
C LYS A 12 -4.80 1.76 14.58
N ASN A 13 -5.90 2.39 15.00
CA ASN A 13 -6.32 3.69 14.48
C ASN A 13 -5.21 4.73 14.69
N GLY A 14 -5.00 5.59 13.70
CA GLY A 14 -3.86 6.51 13.62
C GLY A 14 -2.52 5.86 13.23
N GLY A 15 -2.44 4.52 13.16
CA GLY A 15 -1.26 3.79 12.75
C GLY A 15 -0.96 3.94 11.25
N ILE A 16 0.29 3.70 10.87
CA ILE A 16 0.77 3.78 9.50
C ILE A 16 1.05 2.37 8.97
N LEU A 17 0.45 2.02 7.84
CA LEU A 17 0.85 0.86 7.04
C LEU A 17 1.69 1.38 5.87
N GLY A 18 2.88 0.86 5.68
CA GLY A 18 3.73 1.24 4.56
C GLY A 18 4.56 0.10 4.03
N GLY A 19 5.23 0.37 2.92
CA GLY A 19 6.14 -0.54 2.26
C GLY A 19 6.91 0.16 1.16
N HIS A 20 7.73 -0.62 0.44
CA HIS A 20 8.60 -0.15 -0.64
C HIS A 20 8.10 -0.67 -2.01
N ASP A 21 8.88 -0.46 -3.07
CA ASP A 21 8.71 -1.01 -4.42
C ASP A 21 7.44 -0.56 -5.16
N VAL A 22 6.82 0.56 -4.77
CA VAL A 22 5.59 1.05 -5.43
C VAL A 22 5.83 1.44 -6.88
N HIS A 23 7.05 1.79 -7.24
CA HIS A 23 7.44 2.21 -8.59
C HIS A 23 8.40 1.25 -9.29
N ASN A 24 8.54 0.01 -8.82
CA ASN A 24 9.48 -0.97 -9.38
C ASN A 24 9.05 -1.40 -10.80
N ALA A 25 9.31 -0.53 -11.77
CA ALA A 25 8.91 -0.59 -13.17
C ALA A 25 10.00 -1.20 -14.05
N VAL A 26 11.19 -1.48 -13.49
CA VAL A 26 12.34 -2.05 -14.20
C VAL A 26 12.04 -3.44 -14.74
N ARG A 27 11.00 -4.10 -14.23
CA ARG A 27 10.41 -5.31 -14.83
C ARG A 27 8.89 -5.11 -14.98
N PRO A 28 8.33 -5.05 -16.20
CA PRO A 28 6.89 -4.86 -16.44
C PRO A 28 5.97 -5.85 -15.70
N HIS A 29 6.51 -7.00 -15.28
CA HIS A 29 5.80 -8.05 -14.55
C HIS A 29 5.73 -7.82 -13.02
N ASN A 30 6.40 -6.79 -12.50
CA ASN A 30 6.50 -6.52 -11.05
C ASN A 30 5.61 -5.37 -10.54
N ARG A 31 4.63 -4.88 -11.33
CA ARG A 31 3.64 -3.87 -10.87
C ARG A 31 2.66 -4.37 -9.80
N GLY A 32 2.92 -5.54 -9.20
CA GLY A 32 2.06 -6.19 -8.23
C GLY A 32 1.87 -5.36 -6.96
N VAL A 33 2.92 -4.68 -6.49
CA VAL A 33 2.85 -3.83 -5.29
C VAL A 33 1.96 -2.62 -5.55
N MET A 34 2.26 -1.83 -6.59
CA MET A 34 1.42 -0.69 -6.99
C MET A 34 -0.05 -1.09 -7.10
N LYS A 35 -0.35 -2.13 -7.89
CA LYS A 35 -1.74 -2.60 -8.07
C LYS A 35 -2.37 -3.00 -6.74
N ALA A 36 -1.67 -3.77 -5.91
CA ALA A 36 -2.20 -4.22 -4.62
C ALA A 36 -2.49 -3.06 -3.66
N VAL A 37 -1.60 -2.05 -3.59
CA VAL A 37 -1.74 -0.88 -2.73
C VAL A 37 -2.93 -0.03 -3.17
N PHE A 38 -3.00 0.32 -4.46
CA PHE A 38 -4.07 1.18 -4.98
C PHE A 38 -5.43 0.49 -4.96
N GLU A 39 -5.52 -0.80 -5.30
CA GLU A 39 -6.79 -1.54 -5.18
C GLU A 39 -7.27 -1.61 -3.73
N PHE A 40 -6.34 -1.86 -2.79
CA PHE A 40 -6.67 -1.91 -1.37
C PHE A 40 -7.18 -0.54 -0.89
N ALA A 41 -6.44 0.54 -1.17
CA ALA A 41 -6.81 1.88 -0.78
C ALA A 41 -8.16 2.31 -1.37
N LEU A 42 -8.37 2.07 -2.67
CA LEU A 42 -9.64 2.36 -3.35
C LEU A 42 -10.81 1.60 -2.71
N SER A 43 -10.64 0.31 -2.41
CA SER A 43 -11.68 -0.50 -1.77
C SER A 43 -12.08 -0.03 -0.36
N LYS A 44 -11.22 0.77 0.29
CA LYS A 44 -11.42 1.30 1.64
C LYS A 44 -11.68 2.81 1.67
N GLY A 45 -11.67 3.49 0.52
CA GLY A 45 -11.77 4.96 0.44
C GLY A 45 -10.59 5.67 1.12
N LEU A 46 -9.38 5.13 1.01
CA LEU A 46 -8.17 5.65 1.64
C LEU A 46 -7.28 6.37 0.62
N GLU A 47 -6.52 7.34 1.11
CA GLU A 47 -5.47 8.01 0.33
C GLU A 47 -4.13 7.30 0.52
N VAL A 48 -3.37 7.17 -0.57
CA VAL A 48 -2.01 6.61 -0.57
C VAL A 48 -1.02 7.75 -0.69
N SER A 49 -0.10 7.84 0.26
CA SER A 49 1.07 8.72 0.17
C SER A 49 2.23 7.95 -0.45
N ILE A 50 3.00 8.62 -1.32
CA ILE A 50 4.15 8.04 -2.02
C ILE A 50 5.30 9.03 -1.97
N GLU A 51 6.49 8.54 -1.63
CA GLU A 51 7.74 9.28 -1.69
C GLU A 51 8.86 8.36 -2.22
N GLY A 52 9.40 8.66 -3.40
CA GLY A 52 10.35 7.76 -4.05
C GLY A 52 9.71 6.41 -4.36
N GLU A 53 10.32 5.32 -3.89
CA GLU A 53 9.79 3.95 -4.05
C GLU A 53 8.93 3.51 -2.85
N ASP A 54 8.87 4.33 -1.81
CA ASP A 54 8.11 4.08 -0.59
C ASP A 54 6.66 4.58 -0.71
N TRP A 55 5.78 3.89 0.00
CA TRP A 55 4.37 4.24 0.11
C TRP A 55 3.87 4.02 1.52
N TRP A 56 2.85 4.78 1.92
CA TRP A 56 2.14 4.55 3.17
C TRP A 56 0.69 5.02 3.14
N ILE A 57 -0.10 4.44 4.04
CA ILE A 57 -1.51 4.74 4.29
C ILE A 57 -1.69 4.89 5.80
N LYS A 58 -2.31 6.00 6.22
CA LYS A 58 -2.71 6.19 7.61
C LYS A 58 -4.08 5.57 7.86
N LYS A 59 -4.18 4.75 8.89
CA LYS A 59 -5.48 4.24 9.35
C LYS A 59 -6.24 5.36 10.08
N PRO A 60 -7.51 5.62 9.71
CA PRO A 60 -8.35 6.61 10.39
C PRO A 60 -8.39 6.39 11.91
#